data_AF-U4UZX7-F1
#
_entry.id   AF-U4UZX7-F1
#
_cell.length_a   1.000
_cell.length_b   1.000
_cell.length_c   1.000
_cell.angle_alpha   90.00
_cell.angle_beta   90.00
_cell.angle_gamma   90.00
#
_symmetry.space_group_name_H-M   'P 1'
#
loop_
_entity.id
_entity.type
_entity.pdbx_description
1 polymer ?
#
loop_
_entity_poly.entity_id
_entity_poly.type
_entity_poly.pdbx_seq_one_letter_code
_entity_poly.pdbx_strand_id
1 'polypeptide(L)'
;MSLSKHTKTELLEMLSSQGIDAKSSMKKAELIELLENASASESKEAASEATEPEANTESEAKPSASQPAFLVVGVFIALAILAWIIL
;
A
#
# COMPACT_ATOMS: atom_id res chain seq x y z
N MET A 1 23.11 2.06 2.43
CA MET A 1 23.05 3.13 3.45
C MET A 1 22.64 2.53 4.79
N SER A 2 23.04 3.10 5.93
CA SER A 2 22.68 2.52 7.25
C SER A 2 21.45 3.19 7.83
N LEU A 3 20.39 2.40 8.05
CA LEU A 3 19.12 2.81 8.68
C LEU A 3 19.30 3.34 10.11
N SER A 4 20.47 3.09 10.70
CA SER A 4 20.85 3.59 12.02
C SER A 4 20.93 5.12 12.13
N LYS A 5 21.20 5.82 11.02
CA LYS A 5 21.36 7.28 10.98
C LYS A 5 20.03 8.05 10.92
N HIS A 6 18.94 7.39 10.56
CA HIS A 6 17.63 8.01 10.41
C HIS A 6 16.95 8.23 11.77
N THR A 7 16.11 9.26 11.83
CA THR A 7 15.30 9.54 13.03
C THR A 7 14.16 8.54 13.15
N LYS A 8 13.58 8.40 14.35
CA LYS A 8 12.45 7.48 14.57
C LYS A 8 11.24 7.83 13.68
N THR A 9 10.97 9.11 13.49
CA THR A 9 9.88 9.60 12.63
C THR A 9 10.12 9.24 11.17
N GLU A 10 11.34 9.41 10.69
CA GLU A 10 11.72 9.08 9.32
C GLU A 10 11.63 7.58 9.03
N LEU A 11 12.00 6.73 10.00
CA LEU A 11 11.79 5.28 9.89
C LEU A 11 10.30 4.90 9.79
N LEU A 12 9.42 5.60 10.51
CA LEU A 12 7.97 5.38 10.41
C LEU A 12 7.43 5.81 9.05
N GLU A 13 7.89 6.94 8.53
CA GLU A 13 7.52 7.43 7.19
C GLU A 13 7.95 6.44 6.10
N MET A 14 9.16 5.90 6.18
CA MET A 14 9.66 4.88 5.25
C MET A 14 8.89 3.56 5.36
N LEU A 15 8.52 3.14 6.57
CA LEU A 15 7.65 1.96 6.78
C LEU A 15 6.26 2.20 6.20
N SER A 16 5.68 3.38 6.44
CA SER A 16 4.39 3.78 5.88
C SER A 16 4.43 3.84 4.36
N SER A 17 5.56 4.28 3.76
CA SER A 17 5.77 4.30 2.31
C SER A 17 5.80 2.89 1.72
N GLN A 18 6.27 1.90 2.49
CA GLN A 18 6.20 0.48 2.15
C GLN A 18 4.85 -0.17 2.52
N GLY A 19 3.84 0.62 2.94
CA GLY A 19 2.52 0.11 3.32
C GLY A 19 2.46 -0.58 4.68
N ILE A 20 3.48 -0.41 5.52
CA ILE A 20 3.60 -1.05 6.83
C ILE A 20 3.14 -0.06 7.92
N ASP A 21 2.03 -0.38 8.59
CA ASP A 21 1.52 0.40 9.72
C ASP A 21 2.40 0.19 10.97
N ALA A 22 3.43 1.02 11.09
CA ALA A 22 4.33 1.02 12.24
C ALA A 22 3.88 2.06 13.27
N LYS A 23 3.87 1.66 14.55
CA LYS A 23 3.45 2.56 15.64
C LYS A 23 4.65 3.29 16.22
N SER A 24 4.49 4.58 16.52
CA SER A 24 5.49 5.36 17.25
C SER A 24 5.80 4.81 18.66
N SER A 25 4.99 3.91 19.20
CA SER A 25 5.31 3.21 20.46
C SER A 25 6.39 2.13 20.32
N MET A 26 6.70 1.65 19.11
CA MET A 26 7.70 0.61 18.87
C MET A 26 9.14 1.12 19.07
N LYS A 27 10.08 0.22 19.38
CA LYS A 27 11.50 0.56 19.56
C LYS A 27 12.15 0.84 18.20
N LYS A 28 13.09 1.80 18.17
CA LYS A 28 13.85 2.14 16.95
C LYS A 28 14.51 0.92 16.31
N ALA A 29 15.01 -0.02 17.12
CA ALA A 29 15.60 -1.25 16.63
C ALA A 29 14.59 -2.13 15.87
N GLU A 30 13.37 -2.28 16.40
CA GLU A 30 12.30 -3.05 15.75
C GLU A 30 11.86 -2.39 14.44
N LEU A 31 11.73 -1.05 14.40
CA LEU A 31 11.42 -0.34 13.14
C LEU A 31 12.48 -0.59 12.06
N ILE A 32 13.76 -0.59 12.43
CA ILE A 32 14.87 -0.84 11.49
C ILE A 32 14.80 -2.27 10.96
N GLU A 33 14.55 -3.24 11.83
CA GLU A 33 14.41 -4.65 11.43
C GLU A 33 13.21 -4.86 10.50
N LEU A 34 12.06 -4.22 10.77
CA LEU A 34 10.90 -4.26 9.87
C LEU A 34 11.25 -3.66 8.50
N LEU A 35 11.95 -2.52 8.49
CA LEU A 35 12.32 -1.84 7.25
C LEU A 35 13.34 -2.66 6.44
N GLU A 36 14.30 -3.30 7.11
CA GLU A 36 15.30 -4.18 6.48
C GLU A 36 14.65 -5.43 5.87
N ASN A 37 13.72 -6.07 6.59
CA ASN A 37 12.96 -7.21 6.07
C ASN A 37 12.03 -6.81 4.91
N ALA A 38 11.42 -5.63 4.99
CA ALA A 38 10.57 -5.10 3.93
C ALA A 38 11.37 -4.81 2.66
N SER A 39 12.52 -4.13 2.77
CA SER A 39 13.41 -3.88 1.63
C SER A 39 14.00 -5.17 1.04
N ALA A 40 14.26 -6.18 1.88
CA ALA A 40 14.65 -7.51 1.41
C ALA A 40 13.51 -8.25 0.66
N SER A 41 12.25 -7.91 0.96
CA SER A 41 11.08 -8.47 0.28
C SER A 41 10.77 -7.72 -1.02
N GLU A 42 10.88 -6.39 -1.03
CA GLU A 42 10.73 -5.54 -2.23
C GLU A 42 11.77 -5.90 -3.30
N SER A 43 13.01 -6.19 -2.91
CA SER A 43 14.06 -6.66 -3.84
C SER A 43 13.80 -8.05 -4.42
N LYS A 44 12.87 -8.82 -3.86
CA LYS A 44 12.45 -10.13 -4.39
C LYS A 44 11.23 -10.03 -5.31
N GLU A 45 10.33 -9.06 -5.08
CA GLU A 45 9.17 -8.80 -5.95
C GLU A 45 9.53 -7.89 -7.14
N ALA A 46 10.48 -6.95 -7.00
CA ALA A 46 10.95 -6.10 -8.10
C ALA A 46 11.77 -6.84 -9.18
N ALA A 47 12.06 -8.14 -8.98
CA ALA A 47 12.60 -9.00 -10.04
C ALA A 47 11.51 -9.64 -10.92
N SER A 48 10.22 -9.42 -10.63
CA SER A 48 9.07 -9.85 -11.45
C SER A 48 8.31 -8.71 -12.14
N GLU A 49 8.76 -7.46 -12.03
CA GLU A 49 8.24 -6.34 -12.81
C GLU A 49 9.29 -5.79 -13.78
N ALA A 50 9.73 -6.68 -14.67
CA ALA A 50 10.35 -6.29 -15.94
C ALA A 50 9.70 -7.13 -17.05
N THR A 51 8.44 -6.83 -17.35
CA THR A 51 7.80 -7.25 -18.61
C THR A 51 6.91 -6.11 -19.08
N GLU A 52 7.53 -5.05 -19.57
CA GLU A 52 7.04 -4.50 -20.83
C GLU A 52 7.69 -5.34 -21.94
N PRO A 53 6.86 -5.94 -22.80
CA PRO A 53 6.89 -5.46 -24.16
C PRO A 53 5.50 -5.17 -24.72
N GLU A 54 5.54 -4.31 -25.73
CA GLU A 54 4.44 -3.82 -26.54
C GLU A 54 3.52 -4.90 -27.16
N ALA A 55 2.39 -4.39 -27.65
CA ALA A 55 1.78 -4.73 -28.94
C ALA A 55 0.58 -5.72 -28.91
N ASN A 56 -0.59 -5.17 -29.27
CA ASN A 56 -1.78 -5.78 -29.92
C ASN A 56 -2.42 -7.00 -29.22
N THR A 57 -3.72 -7.03 -28.92
CA THR A 57 -4.85 -7.13 -29.87
C THR A 57 -6.18 -7.11 -29.09
N GLU A 58 -7.25 -6.60 -29.72
CA GLU A 58 -8.67 -7.02 -29.55
C GLU A 58 -9.32 -6.90 -28.15
N SER A 59 -10.18 -5.92 -27.92
CA SER A 59 -11.62 -5.95 -28.25
C SER A 59 -12.33 -7.27 -27.88
N GLU A 60 -13.36 -7.10 -27.05
CA GLU A 60 -14.50 -8.02 -26.81
C GLU A 60 -14.39 -9.02 -25.63
N ALA A 61 -15.02 -8.67 -24.51
CA ALA A 61 -15.97 -9.57 -23.82
C ALA A 61 -16.75 -8.86 -22.68
N LYS A 62 -18.01 -8.53 -22.99
CA LYS A 62 -19.19 -8.66 -22.09
C LYS A 62 -19.34 -7.66 -20.91
N PRO A 63 -20.42 -6.83 -20.89
CA PRO A 63 -20.77 -6.11 -19.69
C PRO A 63 -21.39 -7.12 -18.73
N SER A 64 -20.59 -7.67 -17.82
CA SER A 64 -21.12 -8.42 -16.68
C SER A 64 -21.89 -7.43 -15.82
N ALA A 65 -23.22 -7.42 -16.00
CA ALA A 65 -24.22 -6.81 -15.15
C ALA A 65 -24.23 -7.47 -13.76
N SER A 66 -23.14 -7.27 -13.02
CA SER A 66 -22.92 -7.71 -11.64
C SER A 66 -22.25 -6.53 -10.94
N GLN A 67 -22.82 -5.82 -9.96
CA GLN A 67 -24.02 -6.02 -9.17
C GLN A 67 -24.26 -4.65 -8.48
N PRO A 68 -25.50 -4.14 -8.37
CA PRO A 68 -25.78 -2.83 -7.73
C PRO A 68 -25.40 -2.76 -6.25
N ALA A 69 -25.05 -3.90 -5.63
CA ALA A 69 -24.66 -3.99 -4.22
C ALA A 69 -23.34 -3.23 -3.92
N PHE A 70 -22.38 -3.19 -4.84
CA PHE A 70 -21.12 -2.47 -4.63
C PHE A 70 -21.31 -0.95 -4.59
N LEU A 71 -22.28 -0.41 -5.34
CA LEU A 71 -22.60 1.02 -5.28
C LEU A 71 -23.21 1.41 -3.93
N VAL A 72 -24.12 0.59 -3.42
CA VAL A 72 -24.77 0.83 -2.11
C VAL A 72 -23.72 0.78 -1.00
N VAL A 73 -22.88 -0.26 -0.98
CA VAL A 73 -21.79 -0.40 0.01
C VAL A 73 -20.80 0.77 -0.10
N GLY A 74 -20.41 1.17 -1.32
CA GLY A 74 -19.52 2.32 -1.55
C GLY A 74 -20.09 3.64 -1.01
N VAL A 75 -21.38 3.90 -1.21
CA VAL A 75 -22.05 5.11 -0.69
C VAL A 75 -22.07 5.14 0.83
N PHE A 76 -22.32 4.00 1.50
CA PHE A 76 -22.27 3.93 2.96
C PHE A 76 -20.87 4.23 3.52
N ILE A 77 -19.83 3.71 2.87
CA ILE A 77 -18.44 3.98 3.25
C ILE A 77 -18.10 5.47 3.09
N ALA A 78 -18.50 6.07 1.96
CA ALA A 78 -18.28 7.50 1.71
C ALA A 78 -18.98 8.39 2.75
N LEU A 79 -20.22 8.08 3.11
CA LEU A 79 -20.97 8.83 4.12
C LEU A 79 -20.37 8.69 5.52
N ALA A 80 -19.86 7.51 5.89
CA ALA A 80 -19.20 7.30 7.18
C ALA A 80 -17.92 8.13 7.31
N ILE A 81 -17.10 8.19 6.25
CA ILE A 81 -15.88 9.01 6.22
C ILE A 81 -16.24 10.50 6.28
N LEU A 82 -17.23 10.94 5.49
CA LEU A 82 -17.66 12.34 5.50
C LEU A 82 -18.21 12.77 6.87
N ALA A 83 -18.99 11.91 7.52
CA ALA A 83 -19.49 12.17 8.88
C ALA A 83 -18.35 12.22 9.91
N TRP A 84 -17.32 11.37 9.77
CA TRP A 84 -16.15 11.37 10.65
C TRP A 84 -15.30 12.63 10.53
N ILE A 85 -15.29 13.30 9.37
CA ILE A 85 -14.54 14.55 9.16
C ILE A 85 -15.21 15.74 9.86
N ILE A 86 -16.54 15.71 10.01
CA ILE A 86 -17.33 16.85 10.54
C ILE A 86 -17.50 16.77 12.06
N LEU A 87 -17.44 15.57 12.65
CA LEU A 87 -17.55 15.35 14.10
C LEU A 87 -16.24 15.62 14.83
#